data_AF-A0A2N2ZJL6-F1
#
_entry.id   AF-A0A2N2ZJL6-F1
#
_cell.length_a   1.000
_cell.length_b   1.000
_cell.length_c   1.000
_cell.angle_alpha   90.00
_cell.angle_beta   90.00
_cell.angle_gamma   90.00
#
_symmetry.space_group_name_H-M   'P 1'
#
loop_
_entity.id
_entity.type
_entity.pdbx_description
1 polymer ?
#
loop_
_entity_poly.entity_id
_entity_poly.type
_entity_poly.pdbx_seq_one_letter_code
_entity_poly.pdbx_strand_id
1 'polypeptide(L)'
;MKKIYLLIFFIALLSTSYSQEVITITYDGTVANNQVFTSTSTVNQDITIRFIDTDQVNDFYTGPGGNASFADGTSQTVIFLFAGVNDGVNRFQFIHGTFPDINSLGQATRVGVAPNTYEFTFNPRAYFDQIPDGQLVTEINFLFQNQFGGGGNNQTVDMHIDLVDANALPSLSANDFIDAGIQAKFVGGDLVVKGLNEEATISGYDMLGRKLFSFKRSINQNFQENLPLPKNQIGVVRIESNSFQKTLKVVPQ
;
A
#
# COMPACT_ATOMS: atom_id res chain seq x y z
N MET A 1 -11.98 -43.05 -1.52
CA MET A 1 -12.48 -41.66 -1.40
C MET A 1 -12.22 -41.00 -0.04
N LYS A 2 -12.20 -41.72 1.09
CA LYS A 2 -11.98 -41.12 2.44
C LYS A 2 -10.61 -40.44 2.67
N LYS A 3 -9.57 -40.79 1.90
CA LYS A 3 -8.20 -40.25 2.07
C LYS A 3 -7.99 -38.84 1.47
N ILE A 4 -8.85 -38.40 0.54
CA ILE A 4 -8.74 -37.07 -0.09
C ILE A 4 -9.25 -35.96 0.86
N TYR A 5 -10.28 -36.25 1.65
CA TYR A 5 -10.83 -35.27 2.61
C TYR A 5 -9.85 -34.92 3.74
N LEU A 6 -9.00 -35.87 4.16
CA LEU A 6 -7.99 -35.63 5.20
C LEU A 6 -6.88 -34.68 4.70
N LEU A 7 -6.50 -34.79 3.43
CA LEU A 7 -5.50 -33.92 2.80
C LEU A 7 -6.04 -32.50 2.63
N ILE A 8 -7.30 -32.35 2.20
CA ILE A 8 -7.96 -31.05 2.05
C ILE A 8 -8.10 -30.36 3.42
N PHE A 9 -8.40 -31.11 4.48
CA PHE A 9 -8.47 -30.58 5.85
C PHE A 9 -7.11 -30.07 6.35
N PHE A 10 -6.01 -30.77 6.06
CA PHE A 10 -4.66 -30.31 6.39
C PHE A 10 -4.22 -29.09 5.58
N ILE A 11 -4.61 -28.99 4.30
CA ILE A 11 -4.33 -27.81 3.46
C ILE A 11 -5.11 -26.58 3.95
N ALA A 12 -6.34 -26.75 4.44
CA ALA A 12 -7.14 -25.67 5.03
C ALA A 12 -6.62 -25.19 6.40
N LEU A 13 -5.90 -26.03 7.14
CA LEU A 13 -5.26 -25.68 8.43
C LEU A 13 -3.93 -24.93 8.28
N LEU A 14 -3.32 -24.95 7.09
CA LEU A 14 -2.04 -24.30 6.80
C LEU A 14 -2.17 -22.85 6.31
N SER A 15 -3.40 -22.33 6.14
CA SER A 15 -3.59 -20.90 5.89
C SER A 15 -3.44 -20.13 7.20
N THR A 16 -2.20 -19.82 7.58
CA THR A 16 -1.93 -18.84 8.63
C THR A 16 -2.49 -17.49 8.17
N SER A 17 -3.64 -17.11 8.71
CA SER A 17 -4.16 -15.75 8.55
C SER A 17 -3.27 -14.83 9.38
N TYR A 18 -2.35 -14.13 8.74
CA TYR A 18 -1.65 -13.03 9.40
C TYR A 18 -2.67 -11.91 9.59
N SER A 19 -3.02 -11.62 10.85
CA SER A 19 -3.69 -10.37 11.16
C SER A 19 -2.70 -9.26 10.91
N GLN A 20 -3.13 -8.23 10.18
CA GLN A 20 -2.38 -6.99 10.05
C GLN A 20 -2.13 -6.38 11.44
N GLU A 21 -0.92 -5.90 11.69
CA GLU A 21 -0.60 -5.26 12.96
C GLU A 21 -1.28 -3.90 13.07
N VAL A 22 -1.84 -3.61 14.24
CA VAL A 22 -2.44 -2.31 14.55
C VAL A 22 -1.72 -1.69 15.73
N ILE A 23 -1.01 -0.60 15.47
CA ILE A 23 -0.33 0.20 16.49
C ILE A 23 -1.31 1.27 16.96
N THR A 24 -1.74 1.17 18.21
CA THR A 24 -2.71 2.10 18.80
C THR A 24 -2.01 3.19 19.58
N ILE A 25 -2.30 4.43 19.21
CA ILE A 25 -1.81 5.66 19.81
C ILE A 25 -2.99 6.29 20.52
N THR A 26 -2.85 6.53 21.82
CA THR A 26 -3.85 7.25 22.61
C THR A 26 -3.34 8.66 22.87
N TYR A 27 -4.08 9.64 22.36
CA TYR A 27 -3.84 11.05 22.60
C TYR A 27 -4.83 11.53 23.69
N ASP A 28 -4.29 12.15 24.73
CA ASP A 28 -5.04 12.63 25.89
C ASP A 28 -4.83 14.14 26.11
N GLY A 29 -4.43 14.87 25.06
CA GLY A 29 -4.19 16.30 25.13
C GLY A 29 -2.93 16.70 25.90
N THR A 30 -2.22 15.75 26.51
CA THR A 30 -0.94 16.03 27.17
C THR A 30 0.22 15.83 26.21
N VAL A 31 1.21 16.72 26.30
CA VAL A 31 2.47 16.64 25.54
C VAL A 31 3.32 15.53 26.16
N ALA A 32 2.89 14.28 26.04
CA ALA A 32 3.67 13.14 26.49
C ALA A 32 4.84 12.95 25.52
N ASN A 33 6.06 13.10 26.03
CA ASN A 33 7.35 12.99 25.30
C ASN A 33 7.41 11.84 24.29
N ASN A 34 8.25 12.02 23.25
CA ASN A 34 8.62 11.06 22.20
C ASN A 34 8.16 9.62 22.49
N GLN A 35 7.03 9.24 21.91
CA GLN A 35 6.49 7.89 22.11
C GLN A 35 7.15 6.92 21.15
N VAL A 36 7.70 5.83 21.69
CA VAL A 36 8.27 4.72 20.93
C VAL A 36 7.32 3.54 21.05
N PHE A 37 6.85 3.05 19.91
CA PHE A 37 5.96 1.90 19.78
C PHE A 37 6.77 0.75 19.19
N THR A 38 6.88 -0.37 19.91
CA THR A 38 7.49 -1.58 19.34
C THR A 38 6.51 -2.25 18.39
N SER A 39 6.98 -2.54 17.18
CA SER A 39 6.28 -3.26 16.14
C SER A 39 6.85 -4.66 15.98
N THR A 40 5.97 -5.60 15.65
CA THR A 40 6.34 -6.96 15.21
C THR A 40 6.47 -7.07 13.70
N SER A 41 6.20 -5.98 12.98
CA SER A 41 6.28 -5.87 11.53
C SER A 41 7.66 -5.35 11.09
N THR A 42 8.05 -5.77 9.89
CA THR A 42 9.19 -5.23 9.15
C THR A 42 8.75 -4.09 8.23
N VAL A 43 9.71 -3.39 7.61
CA VAL A 43 9.45 -2.38 6.56
C VAL A 43 8.63 -2.91 5.37
N ASN A 44 8.57 -4.22 5.16
CA ASN A 44 7.94 -4.86 4.01
C ASN A 44 6.49 -5.30 4.25
N GLN A 45 5.95 -5.07 5.45
CA GLN A 45 4.64 -5.52 5.85
C GLN A 45 3.70 -4.34 6.09
N ASP A 46 2.41 -4.55 5.88
CA ASP A 46 1.42 -3.51 6.12
C ASP A 46 1.26 -3.27 7.61
N ILE A 47 1.26 -2.00 7.99
CA ILE A 47 1.05 -1.52 9.36
C ILE A 47 -0.17 -0.60 9.35
N THR A 48 -1.02 -0.76 10.35
CA THR A 48 -2.11 0.19 10.62
C THR A 48 -1.77 1.02 11.84
N ILE A 49 -1.72 2.33 11.68
CA ILE A 49 -1.64 3.27 12.80
C ILE A 49 -3.07 3.68 13.14
N ARG A 50 -3.48 3.44 14.38
CA ARG A 50 -4.75 3.90 14.94
C ARG A 50 -4.50 5.02 15.94
N PHE A 51 -4.90 6.23 15.59
CA PHE A 51 -4.87 7.38 16.47
C PHE A 51 -6.23 7.53 17.16
N ILE A 52 -6.24 7.50 18.49
CA ILE A 52 -7.44 7.63 19.32
C ILE A 52 -7.30 8.90 20.16
N ASP A 53 -8.15 9.89 19.88
CA ASP A 53 -8.27 11.07 20.70
C ASP A 53 -9.27 10.87 21.82
N THR A 54 -8.75 10.77 23.04
CA THR A 54 -9.55 10.57 24.25
C THR A 54 -9.82 11.85 25.02
N ASP A 55 -9.18 12.97 24.67
CA ASP A 55 -9.38 14.24 25.35
C ASP A 55 -10.53 15.03 24.72
N GLN A 56 -11.62 15.16 25.46
CA GLN A 56 -12.79 15.93 25.03
C GLN A 56 -12.62 17.44 25.20
N VAL A 57 -11.57 17.88 25.91
CA VAL A 57 -11.29 19.28 26.28
C VAL A 57 -10.14 19.84 25.44
N ASN A 58 -9.03 19.10 25.30
CA ASN A 58 -7.91 19.43 24.42
C ASN A 58 -7.81 18.45 23.25
N ASP A 59 -8.94 18.23 22.58
CA ASP A 59 -9.04 17.47 21.33
C ASP A 59 -7.93 17.94 20.35
N PHE A 60 -7.46 17.03 19.51
CA PHE A 60 -6.58 17.24 18.36
C PHE A 60 -7.33 18.00 17.24
N TYR A 61 -8.13 18.97 17.67
CA TYR A 61 -9.01 19.88 16.99
C TYR A 61 -8.88 21.24 17.71
N THR A 62 -8.44 22.29 17.01
CA THR A 62 -8.61 23.65 17.51
C THR A 62 -9.59 24.41 16.62
N GLY A 63 -10.87 24.40 16.98
CA GLY A 63 -11.79 25.45 16.57
C GLY A 63 -11.46 26.76 17.33
N PRO A 64 -11.69 27.95 16.76
CA PRO A 64 -11.61 29.20 17.51
C PRO A 64 -12.60 29.17 18.67
N GLY A 65 -12.10 29.09 19.92
CA GLY A 65 -12.89 29.26 21.13
C GLY A 65 -13.11 28.03 22.03
N GLY A 66 -12.41 26.92 21.82
CA GLY A 66 -12.46 25.77 22.75
C GLY A 66 -13.81 25.06 22.85
N ASN A 67 -14.75 25.37 21.95
CA ASN A 67 -15.95 24.58 21.71
C ASN A 67 -15.70 23.72 20.47
N ALA A 68 -15.95 22.42 20.58
CA ALA A 68 -15.82 21.38 19.54
C ALA A 68 -16.74 21.56 18.31
N SER A 69 -17.18 22.79 18.04
CA SER A 69 -18.09 23.12 16.96
C SER A 69 -17.73 24.50 16.45
N PHE A 70 -17.09 24.54 15.27
CA PHE A 70 -17.32 25.66 14.38
C PHE A 70 -18.84 25.84 14.23
N ALA A 71 -19.31 27.08 14.25
CA ALA A 71 -20.69 27.41 13.89
C ALA A 71 -21.05 26.99 12.44
N ASP A 72 -20.09 26.49 11.66
CA ASP A 72 -20.26 25.95 10.31
C ASP A 72 -20.45 24.42 10.22
N GLY A 73 -20.32 23.68 11.33
CA GLY A 73 -20.55 22.23 11.36
C GLY A 73 -19.45 21.36 10.72
N THR A 74 -18.27 21.89 10.40
CA THR A 74 -17.19 21.10 9.81
C THR A 74 -16.46 20.26 10.87
N SER A 75 -16.85 18.99 10.97
CA SER A 75 -16.15 18.00 11.80
C SER A 75 -14.80 17.65 11.16
N GLN A 76 -13.74 17.48 11.97
CA GLN A 76 -12.48 16.88 11.50
C GLN A 76 -12.74 15.47 10.97
N THR A 77 -12.50 15.24 9.69
CA THR A 77 -12.69 13.95 9.02
C THR A 77 -11.38 13.25 8.71
N VAL A 78 -10.28 14.01 8.69
CA VAL A 78 -8.95 13.51 8.38
C VAL A 78 -7.89 14.13 9.28
N ILE A 79 -6.79 13.40 9.48
CA ILE A 79 -5.53 13.93 9.98
C ILE A 79 -4.42 13.48 9.03
N PHE A 80 -3.33 14.22 8.98
CA PHE A 80 -2.23 14.02 8.06
C PHE A 80 -1.00 13.49 8.78
N LEU A 81 -0.33 12.51 8.17
CA LEU A 81 0.87 11.86 8.64
C LEU A 81 2.07 12.42 7.87
N PHE A 82 2.99 13.07 8.57
CA PHE A 82 4.31 13.39 8.05
C PHE A 82 5.31 12.40 8.62
N ALA A 83 6.00 11.65 7.75
CA ALA A 83 6.85 10.56 8.18
C ALA A 83 8.13 10.41 7.35
N GLY A 84 9.15 9.85 7.98
CA GLY A 84 10.38 9.36 7.39
C GLY A 84 10.85 8.11 8.12
N VAL A 85 11.93 7.50 7.66
CA VAL A 85 12.47 6.26 8.26
C VAL A 85 13.89 6.46 8.80
N ASN A 86 14.28 5.60 9.72
CA ASN A 86 15.66 5.43 10.17
C ASN A 86 16.30 4.29 9.38
N ASP A 87 17.46 4.56 8.79
CA ASP A 87 18.18 3.63 7.91
C ASP A 87 19.27 2.81 8.65
N GLY A 88 19.25 2.85 9.99
CA GLY A 88 20.24 2.24 10.89
C GLY A 88 21.45 3.14 11.18
N VAL A 89 21.62 4.24 10.45
CA VAL A 89 22.74 5.20 10.61
C VAL A 89 22.21 6.64 10.75
N ASN A 90 21.31 7.03 9.86
CA ASN A 90 20.69 8.34 9.77
C ASN A 90 19.21 8.25 10.16
N ARG A 91 18.75 9.27 10.88
CA ARG A 91 17.34 9.39 11.27
C ARG A 91 16.57 10.23 10.24
N PHE A 92 15.27 9.97 10.14
CA PHE A 92 14.33 10.79 9.36
C PHE A 92 14.71 10.95 7.87
N GLN A 93 15.06 9.84 7.21
CA GLN A 93 15.37 9.76 5.78
C GLN A 93 14.15 9.34 4.96
N PHE A 94 14.26 9.44 3.62
CA PHE A 94 13.27 8.95 2.66
C PHE A 94 11.85 9.45 2.97
N ILE A 95 11.75 10.76 3.23
CA ILE A 95 10.53 11.42 3.70
C ILE A 95 9.46 11.35 2.61
N HIS A 96 8.23 11.00 3.02
CA HIS A 96 7.07 11.10 2.14
C HIS A 96 6.43 12.48 2.24
N GLY A 97 6.39 13.20 1.12
CA GLY A 97 5.79 14.52 1.03
C GLY A 97 6.61 15.63 1.70
N THR A 98 5.95 16.77 1.93
CA THR A 98 6.55 17.96 2.57
C THR A 98 5.61 18.50 3.63
N PHE A 99 6.13 18.72 4.84
CA PHE A 99 5.35 19.16 5.99
C PHE A 99 4.39 20.36 5.74
N PRO A 100 4.78 21.45 5.05
CA PRO A 100 3.86 22.56 4.80
C PRO A 100 2.74 22.27 3.78
N ASP A 101 2.86 21.22 2.97
CA ASP A 101 1.86 20.83 1.98
C ASP A 101 1.11 19.57 2.42
N ILE A 102 0.00 19.77 3.13
CA ILE A 102 -0.85 18.68 3.63
C ILE A 102 -1.35 17.74 2.53
N ASN A 103 -1.45 18.19 1.28
CA ASN A 103 -1.91 17.35 0.16
C ASN A 103 -0.85 16.34 -0.29
N SER A 104 0.40 16.52 0.15
CA SER A 104 1.52 15.62 -0.13
C SER A 104 1.73 14.58 0.98
N LEU A 105 0.99 14.67 2.09
CA LEU A 105 1.16 13.84 3.29
C LEU A 105 0.29 12.59 3.26
N GLY A 106 0.62 11.60 4.10
CA GLY A 106 -0.27 10.46 4.34
C GLY A 106 -1.57 10.91 5.00
N GLN A 107 -2.69 10.28 4.69
CA GLN A 107 -4.00 10.71 5.19
C GLN A 107 -4.66 9.61 6.03
N ALA A 108 -4.78 9.83 7.34
CA ALA A 108 -5.57 8.97 8.22
C ALA A 108 -7.03 9.41 8.19
N THR A 109 -7.93 8.45 8.02
CA THR A 109 -9.37 8.71 7.88
C THR A 109 -10.09 8.40 9.19
N ARG A 110 -11.08 9.21 9.55
CA ARG A 110 -11.88 8.99 10.75
C ARG A 110 -12.74 7.72 10.62
N VAL A 111 -12.60 6.83 11.59
CA VAL A 111 -13.36 5.57 11.73
C VAL A 111 -14.24 5.54 12.99
N GLY A 112 -14.04 6.48 13.93
CA GLY A 112 -14.80 6.58 15.18
C GLY A 112 -15.03 8.02 15.62
N VAL A 113 -16.12 8.28 16.35
CA VAL A 113 -16.58 9.63 16.71
C VAL A 113 -16.64 9.93 18.21
N ALA A 114 -16.45 8.94 19.07
CA ALA A 114 -16.41 9.10 20.52
C ALA A 114 -15.74 7.86 21.17
N PRO A 115 -14.40 7.84 21.34
CA PRO A 115 -13.42 8.88 21.00
C PRO A 115 -13.25 9.12 19.48
N ASN A 116 -12.70 10.27 19.08
CA ASN A 116 -12.31 10.48 17.69
C ASN A 116 -11.21 9.48 17.34
N THR A 117 -11.48 8.60 16.39
CA THR A 117 -10.53 7.54 16.01
C THR A 117 -10.21 7.67 14.54
N TYR A 118 -8.92 7.67 14.20
CA TYR A 118 -8.41 7.76 12.84
C TYR A 118 -7.52 6.57 12.55
N GLU A 119 -7.60 6.04 11.34
CA GLU A 119 -6.75 4.93 10.89
C GLU A 119 -6.02 5.28 9.60
N PHE A 120 -4.76 4.87 9.53
CA PHE A 120 -3.95 4.89 8.33
C PHE A 120 -3.22 3.57 8.18
N THR A 121 -3.51 2.87 7.08
CA THR A 121 -2.90 1.58 6.75
C THR A 121 -1.95 1.78 5.58
N PHE A 122 -0.70 1.37 5.73
CA PHE A 122 0.29 1.48 4.68
C PHE A 122 1.36 0.40 4.78
N ASN A 123 1.97 0.11 3.64
CA ASN A 123 3.20 -0.67 3.58
C ASN A 123 4.38 0.32 3.59
N PRO A 124 5.28 0.32 4.60
CA PRO A 124 6.37 1.29 4.68
C PRO A 124 7.25 1.28 3.43
N ARG A 125 7.61 0.11 2.90
CA ARG A 125 8.41 -0.02 1.67
C ARG A 125 7.75 0.65 0.47
N ALA A 126 6.44 0.51 0.32
CA ALA A 126 5.70 1.10 -0.81
C ALA A 126 5.40 2.59 -0.60
N TYR A 127 5.22 3.02 0.65
CA TYR A 127 4.93 4.40 1.01
C TYR A 127 6.16 5.31 0.88
N PHE A 128 7.33 4.80 1.26
CA PHE A 128 8.63 5.46 1.10
C PHE A 128 9.36 4.92 -0.14
N ASP A 129 8.89 5.33 -1.32
CA ASP A 129 9.36 4.84 -2.62
C ASP A 129 10.84 5.14 -2.93
N GLN A 130 11.43 6.08 -2.20
CA GLN A 130 12.84 6.48 -2.31
C GLN A 130 13.82 5.54 -1.60
N ILE A 131 13.33 4.62 -0.74
CA ILE A 131 14.21 3.67 -0.04
C ILE A 131 14.87 2.75 -1.10
N PRO A 132 16.23 2.65 -1.13
CA PRO A 132 16.91 1.73 -2.03
C PRO A 132 16.64 0.26 -1.68
N ASP A 133 16.65 -0.61 -2.69
CA ASP A 133 16.57 -2.06 -2.45
C ASP A 133 17.76 -2.53 -1.62
N GLY A 134 17.49 -3.35 -0.61
CA GLY A 134 18.50 -3.85 0.33
C GLY A 134 18.85 -2.87 1.45
N GLN A 135 18.29 -1.65 1.47
CA GLN A 135 18.51 -0.69 2.56
C GLN A 135 17.93 -1.22 3.86
N LEU A 136 18.74 -1.24 4.93
CA LEU A 136 18.26 -1.57 6.28
C LEU A 136 17.32 -0.46 6.76
N VAL A 137 16.18 -0.84 7.33
CA VAL A 137 15.23 0.06 7.98
C VAL A 137 14.89 -0.48 9.35
N THR A 138 14.97 0.37 10.36
CA THR A 138 14.81 -0.01 11.77
C THR A 138 13.67 0.73 12.47
N GLU A 139 13.31 1.94 12.02
CA GLU A 139 12.30 2.76 12.68
C GLU A 139 11.53 3.62 11.66
N ILE A 140 10.27 3.91 11.96
CA ILE A 140 9.48 4.96 11.30
C ILE A 140 9.34 6.12 12.29
N ASN A 141 9.78 7.29 11.87
CA ASN A 141 9.63 8.54 12.61
C ASN A 141 8.48 9.33 12.00
N PHE A 142 7.55 9.82 12.81
CA PHE A 142 6.40 10.53 12.30
C PHE A 142 5.75 11.47 13.31
N LEU A 143 4.88 12.32 12.79
CA LEU A 143 3.98 13.17 13.57
C LEU A 143 2.65 13.27 12.82
N PHE A 144 1.58 13.54 13.56
CA PHE A 144 0.31 13.91 12.98
C PHE A 144 0.15 15.41 12.94
N GLN A 145 -0.55 15.89 11.92
CA GLN A 145 -1.04 17.24 11.78
C GLN A 145 -2.54 17.19 11.48
N ASN A 146 -3.34 18.08 12.07
CA ASN A 146 -4.76 18.13 11.76
C ASN A 146 -5.07 18.78 10.40
N GLN A 147 -6.32 18.68 9.96
CA GLN A 147 -6.74 19.15 8.64
C GLN A 147 -6.75 20.67 8.44
N PHE A 148 -6.52 21.44 9.50
CA PHE A 148 -6.64 22.90 9.50
C PHE A 148 -5.29 23.62 9.39
N GLY A 149 -4.17 22.91 9.37
CA GLY A 149 -2.83 23.48 9.20
C GLY A 149 -2.13 23.91 10.50
N GLY A 150 -0.88 24.39 10.39
CA GLY A 150 0.02 24.60 11.54
C GLY A 150 -0.31 25.79 12.45
N GLY A 151 -0.20 25.58 13.77
CA GLY A 151 -0.35 26.55 14.88
C GLY A 151 -1.22 26.01 16.03
N GLY A 152 -0.81 26.13 17.31
CA GLY A 152 -1.58 25.61 18.47
C GLY A 152 -1.48 24.08 18.66
N ASN A 153 -2.52 23.43 19.22
CA ASN A 153 -2.63 21.96 19.42
C ASN A 153 -2.91 21.19 18.10
N ASN A 154 -2.34 21.64 16.97
CA ASN A 154 -2.63 21.11 15.62
C ASN A 154 -1.64 20.07 15.14
N GLN A 155 -0.69 19.69 15.99
CA GLN A 155 0.39 18.77 15.68
C GLN A 155 0.73 17.96 16.93
N THR A 156 1.05 16.69 16.76
CA THR A 156 1.57 15.84 17.84
C THR A 156 3.06 16.08 18.05
N VAL A 157 3.59 15.61 19.18
CA VAL A 157 5.03 15.40 19.31
C VAL A 157 5.54 14.38 18.29
N ASP A 158 6.86 14.30 18.15
CA ASP A 158 7.51 13.24 17.38
C ASP A 158 7.18 11.87 17.99
N MET A 159 6.82 10.94 17.12
CA MET A 159 6.51 9.55 17.45
C MET A 159 7.39 8.62 16.63
N HIS A 160 7.60 7.42 17.16
CA HIS A 160 8.53 6.44 16.64
C HIS A 160 7.88 5.07 16.65
N ILE A 161 7.93 4.36 15.55
CA ILE A 161 7.63 2.92 15.50
C ILE A 161 8.97 2.20 15.32
N ASP A 162 9.40 1.50 16.35
CA ASP A 162 10.56 0.60 16.33
C ASP A 162 10.15 -0.69 15.61
N LEU A 163 10.66 -0.87 14.39
CA LEU A 163 10.33 -2.01 13.53
C LEU A 163 11.22 -3.19 13.86
N VAL A 164 10.81 -4.38 13.42
CA VAL A 164 11.76 -5.48 13.30
C VAL A 164 12.75 -5.14 12.18
N ASP A 165 14.03 -4.96 12.56
CA ASP A 165 15.14 -4.69 11.66
C ASP A 165 15.10 -5.60 10.43
N ALA A 166 14.94 -4.98 9.27
CA ALA A 166 14.89 -5.71 8.01
C ALA A 166 15.39 -4.84 6.87
N ASN A 167 15.98 -5.50 5.88
CA ASN A 167 16.27 -4.85 4.62
C ASN A 167 14.95 -4.65 3.85
N ALA A 168 14.82 -3.47 3.26
CA ALA A 168 13.83 -3.17 2.25
C ALA A 168 13.94 -4.19 1.11
N LEU A 169 12.91 -5.01 0.96
CA LEU A 169 12.80 -5.92 -0.17
C LEU A 169 12.53 -5.11 -1.44
N PRO A 170 12.88 -5.66 -2.61
CA PRO A 170 12.36 -5.15 -3.87
C PRO A 170 10.84 -5.02 -3.75
N SER A 171 10.32 -3.82 -3.97
CA SER A 171 8.88 -3.61 -3.85
C SER A 171 8.23 -4.24 -5.06
N LEU A 172 7.23 -5.11 -4.84
CA LEU A 172 6.35 -5.60 -5.91
C LEU A 172 5.43 -4.50 -6.44
N SER A 173 6.00 -3.45 -6.99
CA SER A 173 5.26 -2.43 -7.70
C SER A 173 4.60 -3.06 -8.94
N ALA A 174 3.73 -2.32 -9.65
CA ALA A 174 3.55 -2.57 -11.08
C ALA A 174 4.92 -2.77 -11.80
N ASN A 175 5.99 -2.22 -11.22
CA ASN A 175 7.38 -2.43 -11.59
C ASN A 175 7.80 -3.90 -11.53
N ASP A 176 7.18 -4.81 -10.79
CA ASP A 176 7.88 -5.97 -10.24
C ASP A 176 7.30 -7.34 -10.67
N PHE A 177 6.86 -7.45 -11.90
CA PHE A 177 7.10 -8.71 -12.60
C PHE A 177 8.63 -9.03 -12.78
N ILE A 178 9.50 -8.40 -11.97
CA ILE A 178 10.96 -8.44 -11.92
C ILE A 178 11.32 -9.58 -10.96
N ASP A 179 11.20 -10.83 -11.42
CA ASP A 179 11.95 -12.00 -10.91
C ASP A 179 11.15 -13.04 -10.09
N ALA A 180 11.09 -14.34 -10.44
CA ALA A 180 11.79 -15.09 -11.49
C ALA A 180 10.84 -16.10 -12.20
N GLY A 181 10.85 -16.03 -13.54
CA GLY A 181 10.05 -16.84 -14.47
C GLY A 181 9.42 -15.98 -15.58
N ILE A 182 8.90 -16.63 -16.63
CA ILE A 182 8.13 -15.90 -17.65
C ILE A 182 6.74 -15.58 -17.11
N GLN A 183 6.42 -14.30 -16.99
CA GLN A 183 5.17 -13.78 -16.42
C GLN A 183 4.37 -13.01 -17.47
N ALA A 184 3.04 -12.97 -17.30
CA ALA A 184 2.18 -12.11 -18.09
C ALA A 184 0.91 -11.73 -17.32
N LYS A 185 0.46 -10.47 -17.41
CA LYS A 185 -0.85 -9.99 -16.93
C LYS A 185 -1.41 -8.96 -17.90
N PHE A 186 -2.66 -8.57 -17.68
CA PHE A 186 -3.34 -7.55 -18.46
C PHE A 186 -3.83 -6.46 -17.50
N VAL A 187 -3.40 -5.22 -17.71
CA VAL A 187 -3.67 -4.08 -16.82
C VAL A 187 -4.02 -2.88 -17.69
N GLY A 188 -5.17 -2.25 -17.44
CA GLY A 188 -5.54 -0.99 -18.10
C GLY A 188 -5.71 -1.06 -19.63
N GLY A 189 -5.96 -2.24 -20.21
CA GLY A 189 -6.04 -2.43 -21.67
C GLY A 189 -4.74 -2.94 -22.31
N ASP A 190 -3.66 -3.00 -21.53
CA ASP A 190 -2.35 -3.44 -22.00
C ASP A 190 -2.02 -4.84 -21.52
N LEU A 191 -1.38 -5.61 -22.39
CA LEU A 191 -0.71 -6.84 -22.04
C LEU A 191 0.71 -6.53 -21.57
N VAL A 192 1.07 -6.97 -20.36
CA VAL A 192 2.41 -6.88 -19.78
C VAL A 192 3.00 -8.29 -19.66
N VAL A 193 4.16 -8.54 -20.26
CA VAL A 193 4.89 -9.83 -20.25
C VAL A 193 6.31 -9.61 -19.77
N LYS A 194 6.82 -10.44 -18.86
CA LYS A 194 8.17 -10.33 -18.32
C LYS A 194 8.92 -11.64 -18.29
N GLY A 195 10.25 -11.56 -18.28
CA GLY A 195 11.14 -12.72 -18.19
C GLY A 195 11.20 -13.59 -19.46
N LEU A 196 10.53 -13.19 -20.55
CA LEU A 196 10.58 -13.88 -21.85
C LEU A 196 11.59 -13.20 -22.77
N ASN A 197 12.45 -13.97 -23.43
CA ASN A 197 13.50 -13.46 -24.32
C ASN A 197 13.49 -14.19 -25.68
N GLU A 198 12.33 -14.27 -26.34
CA GLU A 198 12.17 -14.93 -27.65
C GLU A 198 10.97 -14.40 -28.46
N GLU A 199 10.78 -14.87 -29.69
CA GLU A 199 9.58 -14.55 -30.49
C GLU A 199 8.35 -15.25 -29.92
N ALA A 200 7.29 -14.48 -29.71
CA ALA A 200 5.99 -14.96 -29.30
C ALA A 200 4.89 -14.54 -30.27
N THR A 201 3.92 -15.41 -30.48
CA THR A 201 2.65 -15.11 -31.11
C THR A 201 1.65 -14.67 -30.04
N ILE A 202 1.08 -13.49 -30.23
CA ILE A 202 0.03 -12.93 -29.36
C ILE A 202 -1.28 -12.99 -30.13
N SER A 203 -2.31 -13.57 -29.54
CA SER A 203 -3.64 -13.71 -30.13
C SER A 203 -4.73 -13.32 -29.16
N GLY A 204 -5.73 -12.59 -29.64
CA GLY A 204 -6.93 -12.23 -28.89
C GLY A 204 -8.15 -12.96 -29.39
N TYR A 205 -9.02 -13.38 -28.48
CA TYR A 205 -10.26 -14.09 -28.75
C TYR A 205 -11.41 -13.47 -27.95
N ASP A 206 -12.62 -13.53 -28.49
CA ASP A 206 -13.82 -13.22 -27.73
C ASP A 206 -14.27 -14.40 -26.84
N MET A 207 -15.36 -14.21 -26.09
CA MET A 207 -15.93 -15.26 -25.21
C MET A 207 -16.39 -16.52 -25.95
N LEU A 208 -16.64 -16.42 -27.25
CA LEU A 208 -17.08 -17.53 -28.09
C LEU A 208 -15.88 -18.25 -28.74
N GLY A 209 -14.65 -17.81 -28.45
CA GLY A 209 -13.43 -18.37 -29.02
C GLY A 209 -13.15 -17.91 -30.45
N ARG A 210 -13.86 -16.90 -30.97
CA ARG A 210 -13.55 -16.33 -32.28
C ARG A 210 -12.28 -15.49 -32.17
N LYS A 211 -11.31 -15.76 -33.04
CA LYS A 211 -10.05 -15.01 -33.10
C LYS A 211 -10.35 -13.60 -33.62
N LEU A 212 -9.99 -12.59 -32.82
CA LEU A 212 -10.13 -11.18 -33.15
C LEU A 212 -8.87 -10.65 -33.84
N PHE A 213 -7.70 -11.08 -33.37
CA PHE A 213 -6.42 -10.73 -33.96
C PHE A 213 -5.36 -11.80 -33.66
N SER A 214 -4.27 -11.77 -34.42
CA SER A 214 -3.08 -12.58 -34.18
C SER A 214 -1.88 -11.94 -34.87
N PHE A 215 -0.80 -11.78 -34.14
CA PHE A 215 0.45 -11.24 -34.68
C PHE A 215 1.65 -11.80 -33.92
N LYS A 216 2.83 -11.68 -34.51
CA LYS A 216 4.11 -12.09 -33.91
C LYS A 216 4.89 -10.88 -33.42
N ARG A 217 5.57 -11.04 -32.28
CA ARG A 217 6.46 -10.06 -31.66
C ARG A 217 7.67 -10.74 -31.07
N SER A 218 8.84 -10.12 -31.20
CA SER A 218 9.98 -10.44 -30.36
C SER A 218 9.74 -9.86 -28.97
N ILE A 219 9.65 -10.70 -27.94
CA ILE A 219 9.47 -10.29 -26.55
C ILE A 219 10.84 -10.31 -25.85
N ASN A 220 11.15 -9.21 -25.15
CA ASN A 220 12.31 -9.07 -24.28
C ASN A 220 11.86 -9.03 -22.80
N GLN A 221 12.82 -9.03 -21.86
CA GLN A 221 12.60 -9.17 -20.41
C GLN A 221 11.43 -8.36 -19.80
N ASN A 222 11.02 -7.24 -20.41
CA ASN A 222 9.90 -6.40 -20.00
C ASN A 222 9.11 -5.90 -21.24
N PHE A 223 8.06 -6.61 -21.67
CA PHE A 223 7.19 -6.24 -22.80
C PHE A 223 5.84 -5.70 -22.36
N GLN A 224 5.33 -4.67 -23.07
CA GLN A 224 4.01 -4.09 -22.88
C GLN A 224 3.39 -3.68 -24.23
N GLU A 225 2.15 -4.09 -24.53
CA GLU A 225 1.43 -3.69 -25.76
C GLU A 225 -0.08 -3.57 -25.51
N ASN A 226 -0.69 -2.49 -26.01
CA ASN A 226 -2.14 -2.32 -26.02
C ASN A 226 -2.77 -3.28 -27.03
N LEU A 227 -3.78 -4.04 -26.61
CA LEU A 227 -4.41 -5.03 -27.46
C LEU A 227 -5.75 -4.52 -28.02
N PRO A 228 -6.06 -4.74 -29.32
CA PRO A 228 -7.31 -4.29 -29.94
C PRO A 228 -8.48 -5.20 -29.53
N LEU A 229 -8.79 -5.23 -28.24
CA LEU A 229 -9.90 -5.98 -27.65
C LEU A 229 -11.10 -5.06 -27.45
N PRO A 230 -12.33 -5.55 -27.69
CA PRO A 230 -13.54 -4.82 -27.35
C PRO A 230 -13.59 -4.48 -25.85
N LYS A 231 -13.93 -3.24 -25.53
CA LYS A 231 -14.07 -2.75 -24.15
C LYS A 231 -15.30 -3.34 -23.46
N ASN A 232 -15.23 -3.44 -22.13
CA ASN A 232 -16.30 -3.90 -21.24
C ASN A 232 -16.84 -5.29 -21.56
N GLN A 233 -16.01 -6.15 -22.16
CA GLN A 233 -16.34 -7.52 -22.51
C GLN A 233 -15.24 -8.46 -22.04
N ILE A 234 -15.59 -9.72 -21.73
CA ILE A 234 -14.58 -10.73 -21.41
C ILE A 234 -13.88 -11.13 -22.71
N GLY A 235 -12.56 -11.03 -22.72
CA GLY A 235 -11.70 -11.54 -23.79
C GLY A 235 -10.75 -12.61 -23.26
N VAL A 236 -10.12 -13.31 -24.19
CA VAL A 236 -9.03 -14.25 -23.92
C VAL A 236 -7.81 -13.83 -24.73
N VAL A 237 -6.67 -13.66 -24.06
CA VAL A 237 -5.38 -13.35 -24.69
C VAL A 237 -4.47 -14.56 -24.55
N ARG A 238 -3.96 -15.09 -25.65
CA ARG A 238 -2.96 -16.17 -25.68
C ARG A 238 -1.61 -15.60 -26.09
N ILE A 239 -0.58 -15.99 -25.38
CA ILE A 239 0.84 -15.67 -25.62
C ILE A 239 1.53 -17.01 -25.79
N GLU A 240 2.25 -17.19 -26.89
CA GLU A 240 2.84 -18.48 -27.22
C GLU A 240 4.19 -18.30 -27.90
N SER A 241 5.18 -19.00 -27.40
CA SER A 241 6.57 -19.00 -27.83
C SER A 241 7.10 -20.43 -27.75
N ASN A 242 8.38 -20.67 -28.08
CA ASN A 242 8.89 -22.03 -28.09
C ASN A 242 9.03 -22.62 -26.67
N SER A 243 9.33 -21.77 -25.68
CA SER A 243 9.54 -22.18 -24.29
C SER A 243 8.36 -21.87 -23.37
N PHE A 244 7.39 -21.08 -23.83
CA PHE A 244 6.31 -20.58 -22.98
C PHE A 244 4.99 -20.42 -23.72
N GLN A 245 3.92 -20.87 -23.06
CA GLN A 245 2.56 -20.61 -23.48
C GLN A 245 1.72 -20.20 -22.27
N LYS A 246 0.97 -19.10 -22.42
CA LYS A 246 0.06 -18.61 -21.39
C LYS A 246 -1.19 -18.02 -22.00
N THR A 247 -2.30 -18.21 -21.29
CA THR A 247 -3.58 -17.63 -21.64
C THR A 247 -4.09 -16.79 -20.48
N LEU A 248 -4.56 -15.59 -20.77
CA LEU A 248 -5.13 -14.65 -19.82
C LEU A 248 -6.61 -14.46 -20.14
N LYS A 249 -7.46 -14.54 -19.11
CA LYS A 249 -8.83 -14.03 -19.17
C LYS A 249 -8.80 -12.57 -18.78
N VAL A 250 -9.36 -11.70 -19.60
CA VAL A 250 -9.23 -10.24 -19.44
C VAL A 250 -10.57 -9.55 -19.59
N VAL A 251 -10.72 -8.39 -18.97
CA VAL A 251 -11.84 -7.46 -19.19
C VAL A 251 -11.22 -6.10 -19.49
N PRO A 252 -11.10 -5.70 -20.77
CA PRO A 252 -10.58 -4.40 -21.14
C PRO A 252 -11.55 -3.29 -20.70
N GLN A 253 -11.01 -2.22 -20.12
CA GLN A 253 -11.76 -1.03 -19.69
C GLN A 253 -11.76 0.05 -20.77
#